data_AF-A0A953EUY3-F1
#
_entry.id   AF-A0A953EUY3-F1
#
_cell.length_a   1.000
_cell.length_b   1.000
_cell.length_c   1.000
_cell.angle_alpha   90.00
_cell.angle_beta   90.00
_cell.angle_gamma   90.00
#
_symmetry.space_group_name_H-M   'P 1'
#
loop_
_entity.id
_entity.type
_entity.pdbx_description
1 polymer ?
#
loop_
_entity_poly.entity_id
_entity_poly.type
_entity_poly.pdbx_seq_one_letter_code
_entity_poly.pdbx_strand_id
1 'polypeptide(L)'
;MTAPSPSSPLARGSATVRLGDLDAGPVATASRGGVVTIGRTRVTWWVGAEDRWHVPSDDASTRDQLDEGTPVVETRVRIPSGDAVGRVAVTRVEGVVGPSIVIEVENASPLPVAFAWIVESSAPLHGLVGEGGHAEV
;
A
#
# COMPACT_ATOMS: atom_id res chain seq x y z
N MET A 1 -28.01 26.07 20.15
CA MET A 1 -26.62 26.38 19.77
C MET A 1 -25.98 25.05 19.41
N THR A 2 -26.06 24.67 18.13
CA THR A 2 -25.67 23.34 17.63
C THR A 2 -24.19 23.37 17.26
N ALA A 3 -23.41 22.42 17.79
CA ALA A 3 -21.99 22.29 17.45
C ALA A 3 -21.83 21.98 15.95
N PRO A 4 -20.82 22.52 15.26
CA PRO A 4 -20.56 22.15 13.88
C PRO A 4 -20.11 20.69 13.81
N SER A 5 -20.72 19.93 12.89
CA SER A 5 -20.23 18.62 12.46
C SER A 5 -18.76 18.74 12.00
N PRO A 6 -17.88 17.76 12.26
CA PRO A 6 -16.53 17.81 11.73
C PRO A 6 -16.59 17.64 10.21
N SER A 7 -16.53 18.76 9.51
CA SER A 7 -16.24 18.81 8.08
C SER A 7 -14.95 18.04 7.85
N SER A 8 -14.99 16.98 7.04
CA SER A 8 -13.79 16.43 6.42
C SER A 8 -13.38 17.32 5.25
N PRO A 9 -12.23 17.99 5.35
CA PRO A 9 -11.43 18.23 4.17
C PRO A 9 -10.01 17.72 4.43
N LEU A 10 -9.74 16.46 4.08
CA LEU A 10 -8.49 16.22 3.36
C LEU A 10 -8.64 16.93 2.02
N ALA A 11 -8.35 18.23 2.06
CA ALA A 11 -8.07 19.01 0.86
C ALA A 11 -7.08 18.20 0.02
N ARG A 12 -7.31 18.13 -1.29
CA ARG A 12 -6.41 17.55 -2.28
C ARG A 12 -4.95 17.88 -1.91
N GLY A 13 -4.26 16.90 -1.33
CA GLY A 13 -3.02 17.14 -0.62
C GLY A 13 -2.30 15.83 -0.34
N SER A 14 -1.00 15.88 -0.56
CA SER A 14 0.03 14.87 -0.32
C SER A 14 0.12 14.44 1.16
N ALA A 15 -0.93 13.82 1.70
CA ALA A 15 -0.88 13.28 3.05
C ALA A 15 0.05 12.07 3.07
N THR A 16 1.16 12.19 3.81
CA THR A 16 2.08 11.08 4.08
C THR A 16 1.75 10.48 5.45
N VAL A 17 1.51 9.18 5.48
CA VAL A 17 1.31 8.40 6.71
C VAL A 17 2.64 7.79 7.13
N ARG A 18 3.02 7.99 8.39
CA ARG A 18 4.20 7.34 8.98
C ARG A 18 3.82 5.95 9.47
N LEU A 19 4.58 4.95 9.06
CA LEU A 19 4.33 3.54 9.33
C LEU A 19 5.42 3.03 10.27
N GLY A 20 5.02 2.46 11.40
CA GLY A 20 5.91 1.86 12.39
C GLY A 20 5.12 1.29 13.56
N ASP A 21 5.85 0.78 14.55
CA ASP A 21 5.26 0.41 15.83
C ASP A 21 5.72 1.36 16.95
N LEU A 22 5.20 1.17 18.15
CA LEU A 22 5.48 2.06 19.28
C LEU A 22 6.92 1.90 19.82
N ASP A 23 7.58 0.77 19.58
CA ASP A 23 8.91 0.50 20.12
C ASP A 23 10.00 1.07 19.20
N ALA A 24 9.87 0.85 17.90
CA ALA A 24 10.83 1.27 16.89
C ALA A 24 10.54 2.67 16.33
N GLY A 25 9.31 3.17 16.51
CA GLY A 25 8.83 4.36 15.83
C GLY A 25 8.66 4.13 14.33
N PRO A 26 8.53 5.22 13.53
CA PRO A 26 8.35 5.12 12.08
C PRO A 26 9.54 4.47 11.38
N VAL A 27 9.29 3.40 10.63
CA VAL A 27 10.28 2.69 9.78
C VAL A 27 10.02 2.88 8.28
N ALA A 28 8.84 3.36 7.90
CA ALA A 28 8.46 3.63 6.53
C ALA A 28 7.44 4.77 6.43
N THR A 29 7.16 5.20 5.20
CA THR A 29 6.06 6.14 4.92
C THR A 29 5.19 5.63 3.79
N ALA A 30 3.87 5.70 3.94
CA ALA A 30 2.91 5.57 2.85
C ALA A 30 2.46 6.95 2.37
N SER A 31 2.23 7.07 1.07
CA SER A 31 1.66 8.26 0.44
C SER A 31 0.59 7.85 -0.57
N ARG A 32 0.02 8.83 -1.28
CA ARG A 32 -1.09 8.63 -2.22
C ARG A 32 -0.89 7.40 -3.10
N GLY A 33 -1.95 6.61 -3.28
CA GLY A 33 -1.91 5.45 -4.16
C GLY A 33 -1.14 4.25 -3.59
N GLY A 34 -0.93 4.21 -2.27
CA GLY A 34 -0.22 3.11 -1.62
C GLY A 34 1.28 3.09 -1.94
N VAL A 35 1.87 4.23 -2.29
CA VAL A 35 3.31 4.36 -2.51
C VAL A 35 4.02 4.27 -1.17
N VAL A 36 4.82 3.23 -0.98
CA VAL A 36 5.57 2.98 0.27
C VAL A 36 7.04 3.31 0.06
N THR A 37 7.62 4.10 0.96
CA THR A 37 9.08 4.35 1.02
C THR A 37 9.65 3.75 2.29
N ILE A 38 10.62 2.84 2.13
CA ILE A 38 11.35 2.14 3.19
C ILE A 38 12.83 2.46 3.01
N GLY A 39 13.36 3.36 3.83
CA GLY A 39 14.73 3.86 3.68
C GLY A 39 14.98 4.43 2.28
N ARG A 40 15.78 3.72 1.48
CA ARG A 40 16.20 4.09 0.12
C ARG A 40 15.42 3.39 -0.99
N THR A 41 14.42 2.60 -0.62
CA THR A 41 13.59 1.81 -1.52
C THR A 41 12.18 2.37 -1.55
N ARG A 42 11.65 2.55 -2.75
CA ARG A 42 10.26 2.92 -3.02
C ARG A 42 9.57 1.73 -3.68
N VAL A 43 8.39 1.39 -3.18
CA VAL A 43 7.54 0.32 -3.70
C VAL A 43 6.20 0.92 -4.11
N THR A 44 5.77 0.62 -5.33
CA THR A 44 4.44 0.98 -5.85
C THR A 44 3.82 -0.23 -6.54
N TRP A 45 2.51 -0.18 -6.78
CA TRP A 45 1.78 -1.26 -7.44
C TRP A 45 0.94 -0.71 -8.58
N TRP A 46 0.86 -1.44 -9.68
CA TRP A 46 0.00 -1.13 -10.82
C TRP A 46 -0.99 -2.25 -11.05
N VAL A 47 -2.13 -1.92 -11.65
CA VAL A 47 -3.14 -2.91 -12.06
C VAL A 47 -3.45 -2.77 -13.55
N GLY A 48 -3.27 -3.86 -14.30
CA GLY A 48 -3.65 -3.98 -15.70
C GLY A 48 -5.05 -4.56 -15.80
N ALA A 49 -5.98 -3.76 -16.34
CA ALA A 49 -7.36 -4.16 -16.57
C ALA A 49 -7.65 -4.23 -18.07
N GLU A 50 -8.93 -4.27 -18.46
CA GLU A 50 -9.36 -4.49 -19.84
C GLU A 50 -9.03 -3.32 -20.77
N ASP A 51 -8.85 -2.11 -20.23
CA ASP A 51 -8.62 -0.88 -20.98
C ASP A 51 -7.14 -0.47 -21.01
N ARG A 52 -6.48 -0.44 -19.85
CA ARG A 52 -5.09 0.01 -19.69
C ARG A 52 -4.47 -0.47 -18.37
N TRP A 53 -3.21 -0.09 -18.19
CA TRP A 53 -2.59 -0.06 -16.87
C TRP A 53 -3.08 1.17 -16.09
N HIS A 54 -3.54 0.93 -14.86
CA HIS A 54 -3.83 1.94 -13.87
C HIS A 54 -2.66 2.05 -12.90
N VAL A 55 -2.26 3.30 -12.65
CA VAL A 55 -1.18 3.67 -11.73
C VAL A 55 -1.81 4.43 -10.57
N PRO A 56 -2.09 3.78 -9.43
CA PRO A 56 -2.82 4.37 -8.30
C PRO A 56 -2.25 5.70 -7.80
N SER A 57 -0.93 5.91 -7.86
CA SER A 57 -0.32 7.19 -7.45
C SER A 57 -0.78 8.37 -8.31
N ASP A 58 -1.07 8.11 -9.58
CA ASP A 58 -1.34 9.13 -10.61
C ASP A 58 -2.80 9.10 -11.09
N ASP A 59 -3.55 8.04 -10.75
CA ASP A 59 -4.93 7.89 -11.15
C ASP A 59 -5.86 8.83 -10.36
N ALA A 60 -6.71 9.56 -11.09
CA ALA A 60 -7.63 10.51 -10.48
C ALA A 60 -8.73 9.83 -9.66
N SER A 61 -9.03 8.56 -9.94
CA SER A 61 -10.02 7.79 -9.21
C SER A 61 -9.51 7.27 -7.86
N THR A 62 -8.22 7.41 -7.56
CA THR A 62 -7.61 6.88 -6.34
C THR A 62 -8.19 7.51 -5.08
N ARG A 63 -8.63 6.63 -4.18
CA ARG A 63 -9.20 6.93 -2.87
C ARG A 63 -8.34 6.25 -1.81
N ASP A 64 -7.66 7.05 -1.00
CA ASP A 64 -6.86 6.56 0.11
C ASP A 64 -7.61 6.81 1.43
N GLN A 65 -7.55 5.84 2.33
CA GLN A 65 -8.07 5.96 3.69
C GLN A 65 -7.18 5.23 4.68
N LEU A 66 -7.13 5.73 5.92
CA LEU A 66 -6.63 4.95 7.05
C LEU A 66 -7.80 4.09 7.53
N ASP A 67 -7.59 2.78 7.63
CA ASP A 67 -8.59 1.88 8.19
C ASP A 67 -8.76 2.17 9.68
N GLU A 68 -10.01 2.34 10.11
CA GLU A 68 -10.30 2.92 11.41
C GLU A 68 -9.82 2.01 12.55
N GLY A 69 -9.03 2.58 13.46
CA GLY A 69 -8.52 1.84 14.62
C GLY A 69 -7.39 0.86 14.31
N THR A 70 -6.89 0.81 13.07
CA THR A 70 -5.76 -0.05 12.68
C THR A 70 -4.64 0.77 12.04
N PRO A 71 -3.37 0.32 12.12
CA PRO A 71 -2.25 0.97 11.43
C PRO A 71 -2.19 0.54 9.95
N VAL A 72 -3.35 0.46 9.28
CA VAL A 72 -3.46 0.01 7.89
C VAL A 72 -3.90 1.16 7.01
N VAL A 73 -3.13 1.42 5.95
CA VAL A 73 -3.53 2.36 4.89
C VAL A 73 -4.11 1.55 3.74
N GLU A 74 -5.36 1.84 3.38
CA GLU A 74 -6.03 1.25 2.23
C GLU A 74 -6.10 2.26 1.08
N THR A 75 -5.78 1.78 -0.12
CA THR A 75 -5.87 2.52 -1.38
C THR A 75 -6.82 1.77 -2.31
N ARG A 76 -7.85 2.45 -2.82
CA ARG A 76 -8.74 1.91 -3.86
C ARG A 76 -8.60 2.71 -5.15
N VAL A 77 -8.40 2.05 -6.28
CA VAL A 77 -8.42 2.65 -7.63
C VAL A 77 -9.54 2.02 -8.44
N ARG A 78 -10.26 2.84 -9.21
CA ARG A 78 -11.33 2.36 -10.09
C ARG A 78 -10.71 1.74 -11.34
N ILE A 79 -11.15 0.54 -11.69
CA ILE A 79 -10.90 -0.11 -12.98
C ILE A 79 -12.24 -0.33 -13.71
N PRO A 80 -12.29 -0.69 -15.00
CA PRO A 80 -13.54 -0.77 -15.76
C PRO A 80 -14.63 -1.63 -15.10
N SER A 81 -14.25 -2.76 -14.52
CA SER A 81 -15.16 -3.77 -13.98
C SER A 81 -15.38 -3.72 -12.46
N GLY A 82 -14.68 -2.83 -11.74
CA GLY A 82 -14.74 -2.79 -10.28
C GLY A 82 -13.63 -1.94 -9.68
N ASP A 83 -13.11 -2.35 -8.53
CA ASP A 83 -11.97 -1.68 -7.91
C ASP A 83 -10.78 -2.65 -7.81
N ALA A 84 -9.58 -2.08 -7.78
CA ALA A 84 -8.41 -2.77 -7.24
C ALA A 84 -8.03 -2.11 -5.91
N VAL A 85 -7.69 -2.94 -4.93
CA VAL A 85 -7.42 -2.48 -3.56
C VAL A 85 -5.99 -2.81 -3.18
N GLY A 86 -5.24 -1.82 -2.70
CA GLY A 86 -3.94 -2.00 -2.08
C GLY A 86 -4.04 -1.75 -0.58
N ARG A 87 -3.32 -2.52 0.23
CA ARG A 87 -3.19 -2.30 1.68
C ARG A 87 -1.74 -2.27 2.10
N VAL A 88 -1.42 -1.36 3.01
CA VAL A 88 -0.11 -1.27 3.65
C VAL A 88 -0.31 -1.39 5.14
N ALA A 89 0.32 -2.39 5.74
CA ALA A 89 0.25 -2.65 7.17
C ALA A 89 1.65 -2.75 7.79
N VAL A 90 1.73 -2.49 9.09
CA VAL A 90 2.91 -2.73 9.90
C VAL A 90 2.64 -3.96 10.77
N THR A 91 3.57 -4.90 10.79
CA THR A 91 3.48 -6.10 11.62
C THR A 91 4.83 -6.50 12.19
N ARG A 92 4.83 -7.40 13.17
CA ARG A 92 6.05 -8.09 13.61
C ARG A 92 6.03 -9.51 13.07
N VAL A 93 7.10 -9.86 12.35
CA VAL A 93 7.29 -11.20 11.81
C VAL A 93 8.26 -11.93 12.72
N GLU A 94 7.90 -13.14 13.15
CA GLU A 94 8.78 -13.98 13.96
C GLU A 94 10.13 -14.19 13.25
N GLY A 95 11.22 -14.04 13.99
CA GLY A 95 12.58 -14.15 13.45
C GLY A 95 13.09 -12.92 12.69
N VAL A 96 12.27 -11.88 12.49
CA VAL A 96 12.69 -10.60 11.91
C VAL A 96 12.88 -9.57 13.02
N VAL A 97 14.03 -8.88 13.00
CA VAL A 97 14.31 -7.81 13.98
C VAL A 97 13.55 -6.54 13.60
N GLY A 98 12.69 -6.08 14.51
CA GLY A 98 11.89 -4.85 14.32
C GLY A 98 10.60 -5.07 13.51
N PRO A 99 9.83 -3.99 13.26
CA PRO A 99 8.60 -4.08 12.49
C PRO A 99 8.87 -4.28 10.99
N SER A 100 8.05 -5.11 10.37
CA SER A 100 8.00 -5.36 8.92
C SER A 100 6.84 -4.59 8.29
N ILE A 101 7.05 -4.15 7.06
CA ILE A 101 5.98 -3.59 6.22
C ILE A 101 5.42 -4.69 5.33
N VAL A 102 4.12 -4.89 5.38
CA VAL A 102 3.38 -5.77 4.48
C VAL A 102 2.62 -4.91 3.49
N ILE A 103 2.77 -5.21 2.21
CA ILE A 103 2.05 -4.56 1.12
C ILE A 103 1.27 -5.64 0.38
N GLU A 104 -0.05 -5.47 0.31
CA GLU A 104 -0.96 -6.41 -0.34
C GLU A 104 -1.71 -5.70 -1.46
N VAL A 105 -2.06 -6.45 -2.51
CA VAL A 105 -2.98 -6.02 -3.56
C VAL A 105 -4.07 -7.07 -3.76
N GLU A 106 -5.29 -6.61 -3.98
CA GLU A 106 -6.50 -7.42 -4.10
C GLU A 106 -7.28 -6.97 -5.35
N ASN A 107 -7.74 -7.96 -6.12
CA ASN A 107 -8.72 -7.74 -7.18
C ASN A 107 -10.13 -7.71 -6.60
N ALA A 108 -10.69 -6.52 -6.36
CA ALA A 108 -12.07 -6.33 -5.92
C ALA A 108 -13.00 -6.07 -7.11
N SER A 109 -12.85 -6.89 -8.16
CA SER A 109 -13.69 -6.88 -9.35
C SER A 109 -14.06 -8.31 -9.76
N PRO A 110 -15.13 -8.50 -10.55
CA PRO A 110 -15.53 -9.83 -10.99
C PRO A 110 -14.69 -10.37 -12.17
N LEU A 111 -13.83 -9.55 -12.78
CA LEU A 111 -13.04 -9.93 -13.94
C LEU A 111 -11.56 -10.12 -13.58
N PRO A 112 -10.83 -11.04 -14.25
CA PRO A 112 -9.39 -11.20 -14.01
C PRO A 112 -8.61 -9.93 -14.34
N VAL A 113 -7.61 -9.62 -13.51
CA VAL A 113 -6.68 -8.49 -13.68
C VAL A 113 -5.24 -8.94 -13.50
N ALA A 114 -4.29 -8.15 -13.99
CA ALA A 114 -2.87 -8.34 -13.72
C ALA A 114 -2.38 -7.31 -12.70
N PHE A 115 -1.49 -7.71 -11.80
CA PHE A 115 -0.78 -6.79 -10.90
C PHE A 115 0.71 -6.74 -11.22
N ALA A 116 1.32 -5.59 -11.00
CA ALA A 116 2.76 -5.41 -11.10
C ALA A 116 3.29 -4.64 -9.89
N TRP A 117 4.43 -5.08 -9.35
CA TRP A 117 5.20 -4.34 -8.37
C TRP A 117 6.29 -3.55 -9.07
N ILE A 118 6.38 -2.25 -8.79
CA ILE A 118 7.49 -1.42 -9.22
C ILE A 118 8.32 -1.10 -7.99
N VAL A 119 9.56 -1.61 -7.97
CA VAL A 119 10.50 -1.43 -6.87
C VAL A 119 11.68 -0.61 -7.37
N GLU A 120 11.80 0.60 -6.85
CA GLU A 120 12.87 1.52 -7.17
C GLU A 120 13.78 1.62 -5.95
N SER A 121 15.01 1.17 -6.05
CA SER A 121 15.99 1.32 -4.97
C SER A 121 17.29 1.89 -5.49
N SER A 122 17.86 2.82 -4.71
CA SER A 122 19.21 3.30 -4.97
C SER A 122 20.28 2.38 -4.35
N ALA A 123 19.88 1.38 -3.57
CA ALA A 123 20.75 0.34 -3.02
C ALA A 123 20.39 -1.03 -3.60
N PRO A 124 21.31 -2.01 -3.60
CA PRO A 124 20.98 -3.38 -3.97
C PRO A 124 19.82 -3.92 -3.11
N LEU A 125 18.85 -4.55 -3.76
CA LEU A 125 17.80 -5.28 -3.07
C LEU A 125 18.33 -6.66 -2.70
N HIS A 126 18.33 -6.96 -1.40
CA HIS A 126 18.65 -8.28 -0.90
C HIS A 126 17.34 -9.04 -0.68
N GLY A 127 17.18 -10.18 -1.36
CA GLY A 127 16.11 -11.12 -1.02
C GLY A 127 16.50 -11.94 0.21
N LEU A 128 15.58 -12.09 1.16
CA LEU A 128 15.64 -13.21 2.08
C LEU A 128 15.03 -14.40 1.33
N VAL A 129 15.86 -15.35 0.90
CA VAL A 129 15.34 -16.66 0.49
C VAL A 129 14.79 -17.28 1.75
N GLY A 130 13.46 -17.46 1.82
CA GLY A 130 12.87 -18.24 2.90
C GLY A 130 13.46 -19.64 2.85
N GLU A 131 14.24 -20.02 3.86
CA GLU A 131 14.60 -21.41 4.10
C GLU A 131 13.31 -22.14 4.51
N GLY A 132 12.54 -22.60 3.52
CA GLY A 132 11.22 -23.16 3.75
C GLY A 132 10.54 -23.70 2.49
N GLY A 133 10.95 -24.90 2.07
CA GLY A 133 10.04 -25.99 1.68
C GLY A 133 9.16 -25.84 0.42
N HIS A 134 9.36 -26.80 -0.48
CA HIS A 134 8.51 -27.21 -1.62
C HIS A 134 8.59 -26.37 -2.90
N ALA A 135 9.54 -26.78 -3.75
CA ALA A 135 9.28 -26.81 -5.19
C ALA A 135 8.31 -27.97 -5.49
N GLU A 136 7.13 -27.63 -6.00
CA GLU A 136 6.31 -28.46 -6.88
C GLU A 136 5.75 -27.46 -7.91
N VAL A 137 6.00 -27.62 -9.21
CA VAL A 137 5.71 -28.75 -10.10
C VAL A 137 6.77 -28.95 -11.18
#